data_AF-A0A1B9MYU7-F1
#
_entry.id   AF-A0A1B9MYU7-F1
#
_cell.length_a   1.000
_cell.length_b   1.000
_cell.length_c   1.000
_cell.angle_alpha   90.00
_cell.angle_beta   90.00
_cell.angle_gamma   90.00
#
_symmetry.space_group_name_H-M   'P 1'
#
loop_
_entity.id
_entity.type
_entity.pdbx_description
1 polymer ?
#
loop_
_entity_poly.entity_id
_entity_poly.type
_entity_poly.pdbx_seq_one_letter_code
_entity_poly.pdbx_strand_id
1 'polypeptide(L)'
;MITYFLRLLLTASSIAPVCFTVSFIGFINNNYYLLYIPLFIGVFICVLCVVTIGLINKHVQILKKKITSVTPANKEITNYFLAYVFPLLGSESIFQNASMTIFFFVCLIGYTLFSESYNFNPLLSLFGYKFYEAQDSTGVGFVLLSRNTLVSINPKKSINMKQLSDYIYIYYDGDGN
;
A
#
# COMPACT_ATOMS: atom_id res chain seq x y z
N MET A 1 14.22 12.11 -2.32
CA MET A 1 14.71 10.70 -2.21
C MET A 1 13.91 9.87 -1.20
N ILE A 2 13.75 10.31 0.07
CA ILE A 2 12.98 9.57 1.10
C ILE A 2 11.53 9.32 0.66
N THR A 3 10.89 10.32 0.07
CA THR A 3 9.52 10.25 -0.45
C THR A 3 9.31 9.17 -1.51
N TYR A 4 10.27 9.03 -2.43
CA TYR A 4 10.26 8.03 -3.49
C TYR A 4 10.43 6.62 -2.93
N PHE A 5 11.38 6.44 -2.00
CA PHE A 5 11.60 5.16 -1.33
C PHE A 5 10.35 4.71 -0.57
N LEU A 6 9.69 5.63 0.16
CA LEU A 6 8.46 5.31 0.87
C LEU A 6 7.34 4.92 -0.07
N ARG A 7 7.19 5.63 -1.19
CA ARG A 7 6.21 5.29 -2.22
C ARG A 7 6.44 3.88 -2.74
N LEU A 8 7.68 3.56 -3.12
CA LEU A 8 8.06 2.23 -3.59
C LEU A 8 7.75 1.15 -2.55
N LEU A 9 8.09 1.40 -1.28
CA LEU A 9 7.80 0.47 -0.19
C LEU A 9 6.29 0.25 0.03
N LEU A 10 5.50 1.32 -0.04
CA LEU A 10 4.04 1.25 0.06
C LEU A 10 3.42 0.47 -1.11
N THR A 11 3.93 0.66 -2.33
CA THR A 11 3.48 -0.08 -3.51
C THR A 11 3.91 -1.55 -3.45
N ALA A 12 5.16 -1.83 -3.04
CA ALA A 12 5.66 -3.19 -2.89
C ALA A 12 4.88 -3.97 -1.83
N SER A 13 4.53 -3.32 -0.72
CA SER A 13 3.76 -3.95 0.36
C SER A 13 2.29 -4.18 0.01
N SER A 14 1.72 -3.44 -0.95
CA SER A 14 0.45 -3.80 -1.59
C SER A 14 0.51 -5.09 -2.42
N ILE A 15 1.71 -5.56 -2.80
CA ILE A 15 1.93 -6.79 -3.59
C ILE A 15 2.32 -7.97 -2.68
N ALA A 16 2.61 -7.72 -1.39
CA ALA A 16 2.93 -8.79 -0.42
C ALA A 16 1.89 -9.94 -0.38
N PRO A 17 0.56 -9.71 -0.52
CA PRO A 17 -0.41 -10.80 -0.65
C PRO A 17 -0.11 -11.78 -1.78
N VAL A 18 0.39 -11.30 -2.93
CA VAL A 18 0.80 -12.16 -4.06
C VAL A 18 1.97 -13.06 -3.68
N CYS A 19 2.90 -12.56 -2.87
CA CYS A 19 4.02 -13.38 -2.40
C CYS A 19 3.52 -14.54 -1.52
N PHE A 20 2.50 -14.30 -0.68
CA PHE A 20 1.88 -15.34 0.13
C PHE A 20 1.09 -16.35 -0.71
N THR A 21 0.43 -15.92 -1.79
CA THR A 21 -0.27 -16.86 -2.69
C THR A 21 0.71 -17.76 -3.46
N VAL A 22 1.83 -17.22 -3.96
CA VAL A 22 2.88 -18.03 -4.59
C VAL A 22 3.52 -19.00 -3.58
N SER A 23 3.75 -18.55 -2.35
CA SER A 23 4.25 -19.43 -1.28
C SER A 23 3.32 -20.60 -0.99
N PHE A 24 2.00 -20.35 -0.95
CA PHE A 24 0.99 -21.40 -0.79
C PHE A 24 0.99 -22.39 -1.97
N ILE A 25 1.16 -21.91 -3.20
CA ILE A 25 1.34 -22.80 -4.37
C ILE A 25 2.60 -23.67 -4.22
N GLY A 26 3.70 -23.10 -3.73
CA GLY A 26 4.92 -23.84 -3.42
C GLY A 26 4.71 -24.96 -2.39
N PHE A 27 3.89 -24.69 -1.37
CA PHE A 27 3.49 -25.70 -0.38
C PHE A 27 2.73 -26.86 -1.02
N ILE A 28 1.71 -26.57 -1.84
CA ILE A 28 0.90 -27.61 -2.52
C ILE A 28 1.75 -28.45 -3.48
N ASN A 29 2.67 -27.82 -4.20
CA ASN A 29 3.52 -28.49 -5.18
C ASN A 29 4.79 -29.13 -4.59
N ASN A 30 4.97 -29.13 -3.26
CA ASN A 30 6.19 -29.58 -2.57
C ASN A 30 7.48 -28.91 -3.11
N ASN A 31 7.37 -27.69 -3.62
CA ASN A 31 8.50 -26.92 -4.14
C ASN A 31 9.00 -25.94 -3.07
N TYR A 32 10.06 -26.32 -2.36
CA TYR A 32 10.65 -25.54 -1.28
C TYR A 32 11.14 -24.16 -1.72
N TYR A 33 11.61 -24.00 -2.97
CA TYR A 33 12.05 -22.71 -3.48
C TYR A 33 10.87 -21.74 -3.61
N LEU A 34 9.76 -22.21 -4.20
CA LEU A 34 8.53 -21.42 -4.32
C LEU A 34 7.84 -21.20 -2.97
N LEU A 35 8.08 -22.07 -1.99
CA LEU A 35 7.56 -21.90 -0.63
C LEU A 35 8.33 -20.80 0.11
N TYR A 36 9.64 -20.97 0.31
CA TYR A 36 10.41 -20.15 1.25
C TYR A 36 10.82 -18.79 0.70
N ILE A 37 11.18 -18.69 -0.59
CA ILE A 37 11.67 -17.43 -1.16
C ILE A 37 10.57 -16.35 -1.17
N PRO A 38 9.38 -16.59 -1.76
CA PRO A 38 8.30 -15.61 -1.76
C PRO A 38 7.78 -15.32 -0.34
N LEU A 39 7.74 -16.33 0.54
CA LEU A 39 7.35 -16.13 1.94
C LEU A 39 8.27 -15.16 2.65
N PHE A 40 9.58 -15.38 2.54
CA PHE A 40 10.58 -14.52 3.16
C PHE A 40 10.49 -13.09 2.61
N ILE A 41 10.40 -12.93 1.29
CA ILE A 41 10.25 -11.62 0.64
C ILE A 41 8.97 -10.92 1.11
N GLY A 42 7.84 -11.63 1.14
CA GLY A 42 6.55 -11.08 1.57
C GLY A 42 6.60 -10.59 3.03
N VAL A 43 7.09 -11.43 3.95
CA VAL A 43 7.25 -11.06 5.37
C VAL A 43 8.22 -9.89 5.52
N PHE A 44 9.35 -9.91 4.82
CA PHE A 44 10.35 -8.85 4.88
C PHE A 44 9.78 -7.50 4.43
N ILE A 45 9.04 -7.47 3.32
CA ILE A 45 8.36 -6.26 2.82
C ILE A 45 7.32 -5.76 3.84
N CYS A 46 6.53 -6.67 4.42
CA CYS A 46 5.54 -6.31 5.45
C CYS A 46 6.21 -5.64 6.65
N VAL A 47 7.27 -6.25 7.19
CA VAL A 47 8.01 -5.73 8.35
C VAL A 47 8.61 -4.36 8.04
N LEU A 48 9.27 -4.22 6.89
CA LEU A 48 9.83 -2.94 6.47
C LEU A 48 8.75 -1.86 6.38
N CYS A 49 7.61 -2.15 5.76
CA CYS A 49 6.50 -1.22 5.64
C CYS A 49 6.03 -0.71 7.01
N VAL A 50 5.83 -1.63 7.97
CA VAL A 50 5.36 -1.28 9.32
C VAL A 50 6.38 -0.42 10.06
N VAL A 51 7.65 -0.82 10.03
CA VAL A 51 8.74 -0.10 10.71
C VAL A 51 8.88 1.29 10.13
N THR A 52 8.90 1.44 8.80
CA THR A 52 9.06 2.74 8.15
C THR A 52 7.88 3.67 8.47
N ILE A 53 6.64 3.19 8.40
CA ILE A 53 5.47 4.02 8.74
C ILE A 53 5.48 4.43 10.21
N GLY A 54 5.87 3.53 11.11
CA GLY A 54 6.04 3.81 12.53
C GLY A 54 7.08 4.90 12.81
N LEU A 55 8.23 4.84 12.13
CA LEU A 55 9.29 5.84 12.25
C LEU A 55 8.86 7.20 11.68
N ILE A 56 8.25 7.21 10.49
CA ILE A 56 7.84 8.45 9.84
C ILE A 56 6.75 9.15 10.64
N ASN A 57 5.80 8.40 11.20
CA ASN A 57 4.77 8.99 12.06
C ASN A 57 5.37 9.66 13.32
N LYS A 58 6.55 9.24 13.79
CA LYS A 58 7.24 9.87 14.93
C LYS A 58 8.05 11.11 14.54
N HIS A 59 8.68 11.12 13.37
CA HIS A 59 9.67 12.14 13.00
C HIS A 59 9.20 13.20 11.99
N VAL A 60 8.03 13.02 11.37
CA VAL A 60 7.53 13.98 10.37
C VAL A 60 6.83 15.17 11.01
N GLN A 61 7.14 16.34 10.45
CA GLN A 61 6.53 17.61 10.80
C GLN A 61 5.03 17.64 10.51
N ILE A 62 4.28 18.27 11.40
CA ILE A 62 2.84 18.48 11.24
C ILE A 62 2.64 19.67 10.29
N LEU A 63 1.95 19.42 9.19
CA LEU A 63 1.53 20.42 8.21
C LEU A 63 0.05 20.74 8.40
N LYS A 64 -0.31 22.00 8.20
CA LYS A 64 -1.71 22.46 8.20
C LYS A 64 -2.15 22.69 6.77
N LYS A 65 -3.13 21.93 6.30
CA LYS A 65 -3.69 22.07 4.95
C LYS A 65 -5.21 22.29 5.03
N LYS A 66 -5.73 23.18 4.18
CA LYS A 66 -7.18 23.33 3.99
C LYS A 66 -7.64 22.33 2.94
N ILE A 67 -8.61 21.50 3.32
CA ILE A 67 -9.19 20.49 2.43
C ILE A 67 -10.58 20.93 2.02
N THR A 68 -10.85 20.89 0.71
CA THR A 68 -12.13 21.30 0.11
C THR A 68 -13.08 20.12 -0.06
N SER A 69 -12.56 18.94 -0.36
CA SER A 69 -13.33 17.71 -0.51
C SER A 69 -12.58 16.51 0.05
N VAL A 70 -13.32 15.55 0.61
CA VAL A 70 -12.82 14.24 1.02
C VAL A 70 -13.87 13.20 0.71
N THR A 71 -13.47 12.19 -0.04
CA THR A 71 -14.29 11.03 -0.38
C THR A 71 -13.57 9.77 0.11
N PRO A 72 -14.29 8.78 0.65
CA PRO A 72 -13.70 7.47 0.89
C PRO A 72 -13.09 6.93 -0.39
N ALA A 73 -11.83 6.52 -0.34
CA ALA A 73 -11.17 5.83 -1.45
C ALA A 73 -11.60 4.36 -1.44
N ASN A 74 -12.92 4.12 -1.50
CA ASN A 74 -13.49 2.80 -1.72
C ASN A 74 -13.30 2.43 -3.19
N LYS A 75 -12.04 2.24 -3.59
CA LYS A 75 -11.72 1.60 -4.87
C LYS A 75 -12.32 0.20 -4.83
N GLU A 76 -12.83 -0.28 -5.97
CA GLU A 76 -13.44 -1.60 -6.09
C GLU A 76 -12.49 -2.67 -5.51
N ILE A 77 -12.76 -3.08 -4.26
CA ILE A 77 -12.01 -4.11 -3.54
C ILE A 77 -11.94 -5.38 -4.40
N THR A 78 -12.95 -5.60 -5.24
CA THR A 78 -13.02 -6.64 -6.27
C THR A 78 -11.81 -6.64 -7.21
N ASN A 79 -11.35 -5.49 -7.70
CA ASN A 79 -10.20 -5.43 -8.61
C ASN A 79 -8.88 -5.79 -7.90
N TYR A 80 -8.73 -5.36 -6.65
CA TYR A 80 -7.58 -5.74 -5.82
C TYR A 80 -7.64 -7.22 -5.44
N PHE A 81 -8.79 -7.72 -5.01
CA PHE A 81 -9.02 -9.12 -4.71
C PHE A 81 -8.72 -9.99 -5.92
N LEU A 82 -9.21 -9.62 -7.10
CA LEU A 82 -8.92 -10.33 -8.33
C LEU A 82 -7.43 -10.28 -8.63
N ALA A 83 -6.76 -9.13 -8.55
CA ALA A 83 -5.31 -9.05 -8.75
C ALA A 83 -4.49 -9.94 -7.79
N TYR A 84 -4.98 -10.16 -6.56
CA TYR A 84 -4.30 -11.00 -5.56
C TYR A 84 -4.62 -12.49 -5.69
N VAL A 85 -5.83 -12.83 -6.15
CA VAL A 85 -6.29 -14.22 -6.34
C VAL A 85 -5.96 -14.75 -7.74
N PHE A 86 -5.87 -13.87 -8.74
CA PHE A 86 -5.60 -14.24 -10.14
C PHE A 86 -4.33 -15.09 -10.32
N PRO A 87 -3.22 -14.83 -9.60
CA PRO A 87 -2.08 -15.74 -9.60
C PRO A 87 -2.44 -17.18 -9.23
N LEU A 88 -3.41 -17.41 -8.33
CA LEU A 88 -3.87 -18.75 -7.97
C LEU A 88 -4.65 -19.42 -9.11
N LEU A 89 -5.45 -18.66 -9.86
CA LEU A 89 -6.33 -19.17 -10.92
C LEU A 89 -5.57 -19.61 -12.19
N GLY A 90 -4.42 -19.01 -12.48
CA GLY A 90 -3.55 -19.35 -13.62
C GLY A 90 -2.27 -20.11 -13.24
N SER A 91 -2.21 -20.65 -12.02
CA SER A 91 -0.95 -20.98 -11.34
C SER A 91 -0.19 -22.19 -11.85
N GLU A 92 -0.88 -23.22 -12.34
CA GLU A 92 -0.24 -24.52 -12.57
C GLU A 92 0.87 -24.45 -13.63
N SER A 93 0.64 -23.78 -14.76
CA SER A 93 1.64 -23.69 -15.83
C SER A 93 2.71 -22.62 -15.59
N ILE A 94 2.33 -21.50 -14.97
CA ILE A 94 3.23 -20.34 -14.75
C ILE A 94 4.26 -20.65 -13.66
N PHE A 95 3.81 -21.24 -12.54
CA PHE A 95 4.66 -21.43 -11.36
C PHE A 95 5.44 -22.76 -11.37
N GLN A 96 5.10 -23.70 -12.26
CA GLN A 96 5.92 -24.89 -12.50
C GLN A 96 7.13 -24.60 -13.38
N ASN A 97 7.05 -23.59 -14.26
CA ASN A 97 8.16 -23.20 -15.12
C ASN A 97 8.98 -22.07 -14.49
N ALA A 98 10.25 -22.34 -14.17
CA ALA A 98 11.14 -21.37 -13.52
C ALA A 98 11.31 -20.08 -14.34
N SER A 99 11.41 -20.17 -15.66
CA SER A 99 11.55 -19.00 -16.54
C SER A 99 10.29 -18.13 -16.52
N MET A 100 9.10 -18.73 -16.55
CA MET A 100 7.84 -17.99 -16.45
C MET A 100 7.65 -17.38 -15.06
N THR A 101 8.05 -18.09 -14.01
CA THR A 101 8.02 -17.58 -12.63
C THR A 101 8.93 -16.36 -12.47
N ILE A 102 10.16 -16.45 -12.96
CA ILE A 102 11.11 -15.32 -12.95
C ILE A 102 10.54 -14.14 -13.74
N PHE A 103 10.01 -14.40 -14.94
CA PHE A 103 9.39 -13.36 -15.77
C PHE A 103 8.22 -12.67 -15.05
N PHE A 104 7.35 -13.43 -14.38
CA PHE A 104 6.25 -12.89 -13.58
C PHE A 104 6.75 -11.95 -12.47
N PHE A 105 7.78 -12.35 -11.71
CA PHE A 105 8.36 -11.48 -10.67
C PHE A 105 9.06 -10.24 -11.25
N VAL A 106 9.75 -10.37 -12.40
CA VAL A 106 10.34 -9.23 -13.09
C VAL A 106 9.26 -8.23 -13.51
N CYS A 107 8.14 -8.69 -14.05
CA CYS A 107 7.00 -7.84 -14.38
C CYS A 107 6.41 -7.16 -13.15
N LEU A 108 6.27 -7.86 -12.03
CA LEU A 108 5.79 -7.27 -10.76
C LEU A 108 6.74 -6.20 -10.22
N ILE A 109 8.05 -6.45 -10.27
CA ILE A 109 9.06 -5.46 -9.86
C ILE A 109 9.02 -4.25 -10.80
N GLY A 110 8.99 -4.48 -12.11
CA GLY A 110 8.85 -3.43 -13.11
C GLY A 110 7.62 -2.56 -12.86
N TYR A 111 6.45 -3.18 -12.69
CA TYR A 111 5.22 -2.48 -12.33
C TYR A 111 5.41 -1.65 -11.05
N THR A 112 6.01 -2.21 -9.99
CA THR A 112 6.24 -1.49 -8.73
C THR A 112 7.13 -0.26 -8.89
N LEU A 113 8.17 -0.36 -9.74
CA LEU A 113 9.13 0.72 -9.97
C LEU A 113 8.55 1.87 -10.81
N PHE A 114 7.75 1.54 -11.82
CA PHE A 114 7.16 2.51 -12.75
C PHE A 114 5.77 3.00 -12.34
N SER A 115 5.09 2.29 -11.45
CA SER A 115 3.76 2.69 -10.98
C SER A 115 3.86 3.93 -10.09
N GLU A 116 3.28 5.03 -10.57
CA GLU A 116 2.97 6.19 -9.74
C GLU A 116 1.66 6.00 -8.95
N SER A 117 1.07 4.80 -9.01
CA SER A 117 -0.22 4.55 -8.36
C SER A 117 -0.08 4.52 -6.85
N TYR A 118 -0.90 5.34 -6.20
CA TYR A 118 -1.20 5.25 -4.78
C TYR A 118 -2.22 4.12 -4.58
N ASN A 119 -1.71 2.89 -4.66
CA ASN A 119 -2.54 1.69 -4.55
C ASN A 119 -3.06 1.51 -3.12
N PHE A 120 -4.26 0.93 -3.00
CA PHE A 120 -4.74 0.40 -1.74
C PHE A 120 -3.69 -0.56 -1.17
N ASN A 121 -3.42 -0.44 0.13
CA ASN A 121 -2.44 -1.28 0.81
C ASN A 121 -3.15 -2.09 1.90
N PRO A 122 -3.38 -3.40 1.66
CA PRO A 122 -4.06 -4.26 2.62
C PRO A 122 -3.41 -4.26 4.00
N LEU A 123 -2.09 -4.13 4.08
CA LEU A 123 -1.39 -4.08 5.37
C LEU A 123 -1.77 -2.83 6.14
N LEU A 124 -1.75 -1.67 5.49
CA LEU A 124 -2.20 -0.42 6.10
C LEU A 124 -3.66 -0.52 6.58
N SER A 125 -4.52 -1.16 5.79
CA SER A 125 -5.91 -1.43 6.18
C SER A 125 -6.00 -2.35 7.41
N LEU A 126 -5.19 -3.41 7.47
CA LEU A 126 -5.08 -4.29 8.65
C LEU A 126 -4.59 -3.54 9.90
N PHE A 127 -3.74 -2.51 9.74
CA PHE A 127 -3.32 -1.63 10.84
C PHE A 127 -4.36 -0.56 11.20
N GLY A 128 -5.56 -0.62 10.62
CA GLY A 128 -6.69 0.26 10.91
C GLY A 128 -6.67 1.59 10.16
N TYR A 129 -5.81 1.77 9.15
CA TYR A 129 -5.85 2.95 8.30
C TYR A 129 -6.94 2.82 7.24
N LYS A 130 -7.75 3.87 7.12
CA LYS A 130 -8.76 4.09 6.09
C LYS A 130 -8.21 5.06 5.05
N PHE A 131 -8.50 4.79 3.80
CA PHE A 131 -8.01 5.57 2.66
C PHE A 131 -9.10 6.53 2.20
N TYR A 132 -8.71 7.78 1.95
CA TYR A 132 -9.57 8.83 1.44
C TYR A 132 -8.87 9.55 0.29
N GLU A 133 -9.64 9.93 -0.73
CA GLU A 133 -9.21 10.86 -1.77
C GLU A 133 -9.61 12.26 -1.32
N ALA A 134 -8.64 13.14 -1.17
CA ALA A 134 -8.82 14.49 -0.68
C ALA A 134 -8.32 15.51 -1.69
N GLN A 135 -8.96 16.67 -1.76
CA GLN A 135 -8.54 17.78 -2.60
C GLN A 135 -8.25 19.00 -1.76
N ASP A 136 -7.16 19.71 -2.05
CA ASP A 136 -6.87 20.98 -1.39
C ASP A 136 -7.52 22.18 -2.09
N SER A 137 -7.35 23.37 -1.48
CA SER A 137 -7.84 24.63 -2.04
C SER A 137 -7.17 25.05 -3.35
N THR A 138 -6.07 24.41 -3.75
CA THR A 138 -5.41 24.65 -5.03
C THR A 138 -5.93 23.72 -6.14
N GLY A 139 -6.81 22.78 -5.80
CA GLY A 139 -7.35 21.79 -6.72
C GLY A 139 -6.48 20.54 -6.87
N VAL A 140 -5.37 20.43 -6.13
CA VAL A 140 -4.48 19.25 -6.18
C VAL A 140 -5.07 18.14 -5.33
N GLY A 141 -5.33 16.99 -5.98
CA GLY A 141 -5.79 15.77 -5.33
C GLY A 141 -4.64 15.00 -4.68
N PHE A 142 -4.90 14.40 -3.52
CA PHE A 142 -3.95 13.57 -2.78
C PHE A 142 -4.68 12.49 -1.96
N VAL A 143 -3.93 11.48 -1.53
CA VAL A 143 -4.45 10.41 -0.67
C VAL A 143 -4.26 10.77 0.79
N LEU A 144 -5.36 10.72 1.54
CA LEU A 144 -5.40 10.93 2.98
C LEU A 144 -5.65 9.60 3.70
N LEU A 145 -4.73 9.23 4.57
CA LEU A 145 -4.85 8.09 5.47
C LEU A 145 -5.37 8.56 6.83
N SER A 146 -6.40 7.92 7.37
CA SER A 146 -6.92 8.22 8.71
C SER A 146 -7.21 6.95 9.49
N ARG A 147 -6.95 6.94 10.79
CA ARG A 147 -7.40 5.85 11.68
C ARG A 147 -8.87 6.00 12.06
N ASN A 148 -9.38 7.23 12.06
CA ASN A 148 -10.76 7.56 12.40
C ASN A 148 -11.60 7.73 11.14
N THR A 149 -12.89 7.41 11.24
CA THR A 149 -13.83 7.66 10.14
C THR A 149 -14.04 9.16 9.97
N LEU A 150 -13.65 9.71 8.82
CA LEU A 150 -13.94 11.09 8.46
C LEU A 150 -15.36 11.14 7.89
N VAL A 151 -16.31 11.71 8.63
CA VAL A 151 -17.74 11.80 8.24
C VAL A 151 -18.04 13.11 7.50
N SER A 152 -17.46 14.22 7.95
CA SER A 152 -17.60 15.51 7.30
C SER A 152 -16.39 16.39 7.63
N ILE A 153 -15.91 17.15 6.65
CA ILE A 153 -14.83 18.11 6.86
C ILE A 153 -15.37 19.51 6.65
N ASN A 154 -15.03 20.40 7.57
CA ASN A 154 -15.36 21.81 7.43
C ASN A 154 -14.30 22.49 6.54
N PRO A 155 -14.64 22.92 5.33
CA PRO A 155 -13.67 23.49 4.37
C PRO A 155 -13.02 24.80 4.86
N LYS A 156 -13.56 25.42 5.91
CA LYS A 156 -12.98 26.63 6.52
C LYS A 156 -11.89 26.34 7.54
N LYS A 157 -11.81 25.11 8.08
CA LYS A 157 -10.80 24.72 9.07
C LYS A 157 -9.62 24.05 8.39
N SER A 158 -8.41 24.46 8.73
CA SER A 158 -7.22 23.70 8.40
C SER A 158 -7.16 22.46 9.28
N ILE A 159 -6.75 21.34 8.70
CA ILE A 159 -6.51 20.10 9.46
C ILE A 159 -5.01 19.84 9.56
N ASN A 160 -4.62 19.23 10.68
CA ASN A 160 -3.24 18.82 10.91
C ASN A 160 -3.01 17.49 10.19
N MET A 161 -1.88 17.41 9.48
CA MET A 161 -1.53 16.25 8.68
C MET A 161 -0.03 16.02 8.72
N LYS A 162 0.40 14.78 8.60
CA LYS A 162 1.81 14.43 8.43
C LYS A 162 2.04 13.95 7.01
N GLN A 163 2.98 14.56 6.30
CA GLN A 163 3.30 14.17 4.93
C GLN A 163 4.14 12.89 4.93
N LEU A 164 3.57 11.79 4.43
CA LEU A 164 4.31 10.56 4.18
C LEU A 164 5.08 10.67 2.86
N SER A 165 4.38 11.09 1.81
CA SER A 165 4.90 11.19 0.45
C SER A 165 4.35 12.44 -0.24
N ASP A 166 4.75 12.71 -1.49
CA ASP A 166 4.38 13.94 -2.21
C ASP A 166 2.86 14.09 -2.31
N TYR A 167 2.14 12.97 -2.38
CA TYR A 167 0.68 12.92 -2.50
C TYR A 167 0.02 12.00 -1.46
N ILE A 168 0.75 11.62 -0.39
CA ILE A 168 0.18 10.80 0.69
C ILE A 168 0.37 11.51 2.02
N TYR A 169 -0.73 11.71 2.72
CA TYR A 169 -0.76 12.36 4.02
C TYR A 169 -1.47 11.48 5.05
N ILE A 170 -1.00 11.48 6.29
CA ILE A 170 -1.72 10.92 7.44
C ILE A 170 -2.45 12.05 8.14
N TYR A 171 -3.75 11.86 8.35
CA TYR A 171 -4.56 12.69 9.24
C TYR A 171 -4.03 12.59 10.66
N TYR A 172 -3.75 13.74 11.27
CA TYR A 172 -3.31 13.84 12.66
C TYR A 172 -4.33 14.70 13.39
N ASP A 173 -5.09 14.11 14.32
CA ASP A 173 -5.90 14.92 15.21
C ASP A 173 -4.96 15.54 16.25
N GLY A 174 -5.05 16.85 16.44
CA GLY A 174 -4.14 17.59 17.33
C GLY A 174 -4.31 17.22 18.80
N ASP A 175 -5.35 16.46 19.13
CA ASP A 175 -5.64 15.96 20.47
C ASP A 175 -4.94 14.61 20.66
N GLY A 176 -3.64 14.70 20.94
CA GLY A 176 -3.02 13.71 21.80
C GLY A 176 -3.59 13.89 23.21
N ASN A 177 -3.86 12.78 23.89
CA ASN A 177 -3.45 12.73 25.29
C ASN A 177 -1.96 13.08 25.38
#